data_AF-A0A1C6UZR8-F1
#
_entry.id   AF-A0A1C6UZR8-F1
#
_cell.length_a   1.000
_cell.length_b   1.000
_cell.length_c   1.000
_cell.angle_alpha   90.00
_cell.angle_beta   90.00
_cell.angle_gamma   90.00
#
_symmetry.space_group_name_H-M   'P 1'
#
loop_
_entity.id
_entity.type
_entity.pdbx_description
1 polymer ?
#
loop_
_entity_poly.entity_id
_entity_poly.type
_entity_poly.pdbx_seq_one_letter_code
_entity_poly.pdbx_strand_id
1 'polypeptide(L)'
;MIEMPLTARQWRRRATIAAAVAFAVVCIGAPVRQAVMGAIEAGRGEKTPAAAAEAYLLAVFQPDENPDINRCLCGDNRDELFRQVRDLRKQVDSQVTFGVRVEATNWQTDSDGTVSAMVDLRFTEVDPTGSITFTGATHRWRFQTTEEGGLGGGWKVCHVDAPPLCGTYLRC
;
A
#
# COMPACT_ATOMS: atom_id res chain seq x y z
N MET A 1 -63.75 20.94 2.31
CA MET A 1 -62.86 19.94 1.68
C MET A 1 -62.34 19.08 2.83
N ILE A 2 -63.00 17.96 3.11
CA ILE A 2 -62.72 17.13 4.30
C ILE A 2 -61.84 15.98 3.82
N GLU A 3 -60.60 15.95 4.28
CA GLU A 3 -59.70 14.81 4.09
C GLU A 3 -60.33 13.57 4.72
N MET A 4 -60.63 12.57 3.90
CA MET A 4 -61.07 11.27 4.40
C MET A 4 -59.92 10.61 5.18
N PRO A 5 -60.15 10.14 6.42
CA PRO A 5 -59.11 9.44 7.17
C PRO A 5 -58.77 8.13 6.45
N LEU A 6 -57.49 7.94 6.15
CA LEU A 6 -56.96 6.70 5.60
C LEU A 6 -57.38 5.52 6.48
N THR A 7 -58.03 4.53 5.87
CA THR A 7 -58.45 3.32 6.58
C THR A 7 -57.24 2.61 7.21
N ALA A 8 -57.40 2.04 8.41
CA ALA A 8 -56.33 1.40 9.17
C ALA A 8 -55.51 0.36 8.38
N ARG A 9 -56.11 -0.24 7.35
CA ARG A 9 -55.49 -1.23 6.44
C ARG A 9 -54.50 -0.57 5.45
N GLN A 10 -54.79 0.64 4.97
CA GLN A 10 -53.86 1.42 4.14
C GLN A 10 -52.66 1.92 4.95
N TRP A 11 -52.88 2.30 6.21
CA TRP A 11 -51.81 2.74 7.10
C TRP A 11 -50.84 1.58 7.43
N ARG A 12 -51.38 0.39 7.76
CA ARG A 12 -50.56 -0.81 7.97
C ARG A 12 -49.75 -1.21 6.74
N ARG A 13 -50.31 -1.11 5.52
CA ARG A 13 -49.60 -1.38 4.26
C ARG A 13 -48.48 -0.36 4.01
N ARG A 14 -48.72 0.93 4.24
CA ARG A 14 -47.68 1.96 4.10
C ARG A 14 -46.55 1.78 5.12
N ALA A 15 -46.88 1.42 6.36
CA ALA A 15 -45.88 1.14 7.39
C ALA A 15 -45.03 -0.11 7.07
N THR A 16 -45.63 -1.18 6.53
CA THR A 16 -44.88 -2.38 6.12
C THR A 16 -43.98 -2.12 4.92
N ILE A 17 -44.44 -1.36 3.92
CA ILE A 17 -43.61 -0.98 2.77
C ILE A 17 -42.45 -0.09 3.22
N ALA A 18 -42.71 0.91 4.08
CA ALA A 18 -41.67 1.78 4.61
C ALA A 18 -40.62 1.00 5.44
N ALA A 19 -41.07 0.06 6.27
CA ALA A 19 -40.19 -0.80 7.03
C ALA A 19 -39.35 -1.72 6.13
N ALA A 20 -39.95 -2.31 5.09
CA ALA A 20 -39.23 -3.16 4.14
C ALA A 20 -38.19 -2.38 3.33
N VAL A 21 -38.50 -1.14 2.91
CA VAL A 21 -37.54 -0.26 2.22
C VAL A 21 -36.41 0.16 3.17
N ALA A 22 -36.73 0.56 4.41
CA ALA A 22 -35.72 0.90 5.40
C ALA A 22 -34.80 -0.29 5.70
N PHE A 23 -35.37 -1.49 5.84
CA PHE A 23 -34.61 -2.72 6.07
C PHE A 23 -33.72 -3.07 4.88
N ALA A 24 -34.22 -2.96 3.65
CA ALA A 24 -33.43 -3.19 2.43
C ALA A 24 -32.28 -2.18 2.28
N VAL A 25 -32.53 -0.89 2.57
CA VAL A 25 -31.50 0.16 2.54
C VAL A 25 -30.44 -0.06 3.61
N VAL A 26 -30.82 -0.53 4.79
CA VAL A 26 -29.88 -0.84 5.88
C VAL A 26 -29.08 -2.11 5.58
N CYS A 27 -29.73 -3.19 5.14
CA CYS A 27 -29.07 -4.48 4.88
C CYS A 27 -28.14 -4.44 3.67
N ILE A 28 -28.43 -3.63 2.64
CA ILE A 28 -27.59 -3.52 1.44
C ILE A 28 -26.62 -2.33 1.56
N GLY A 29 -27.06 -1.20 2.12
CA GLY A 29 -26.25 0.03 2.18
C GLY A 29 -25.15 0.01 3.24
N ALA A 30 -25.38 -0.63 4.39
CA ALA A 30 -24.37 -0.70 5.45
C ALA A 30 -23.11 -1.51 5.08
N PRO A 31 -23.21 -2.74 4.53
CA PRO A 31 -22.02 -3.52 4.17
C PRO A 31 -21.24 -2.89 3.01
N VAL A 32 -21.92 -2.29 2.03
CA VAL A 32 -21.26 -1.57 0.93
C VAL A 32 -20.49 -0.37 1.45
N ARG A 33 -21.07 0.41 2.38
CA ARG A 33 -20.38 1.55 3.00
C ARG A 33 -19.16 1.12 3.81
N GLN A 34 -19.25 0.03 4.58
CA GLN A 34 -18.11 -0.51 5.31
C GLN A 34 -17.01 -1.02 4.38
N ALA A 35 -17.37 -1.73 3.30
CA ALA A 35 -16.40 -2.21 2.31
C ALA A 35 -15.69 -1.04 1.60
N VAL A 36 -16.44 0.01 1.24
CA VAL A 36 -15.88 1.22 0.62
C VAL A 36 -14.98 1.97 1.59
N MET A 37 -15.39 2.17 2.84
CA MET A 37 -14.55 2.82 3.85
C MET A 37 -13.29 2.01 4.18
N GLY A 38 -13.40 0.68 4.25
CA GLY A 38 -12.24 -0.20 4.45
C GLY A 38 -11.27 -0.16 3.26
N ALA A 39 -11.78 -0.14 2.03
CA ALA A 39 -10.96 0.03 0.83
C ALA A 39 -10.28 1.43 0.78
N ILE A 40 -10.97 2.47 1.28
CA ILE A 40 -10.43 3.82 1.38
C ILE A 40 -9.31 3.91 2.42
N GLU A 41 -9.50 3.32 3.59
CA GLU A 41 -8.48 3.28 4.64
C GLU A 41 -7.27 2.45 4.22
N ALA A 42 -7.49 1.34 3.52
CA ALA A 42 -6.42 0.51 2.97
C ALA A 42 -5.64 1.24 1.85
N GLY A 43 -6.30 2.06 1.04
CA GLY A 43 -5.66 2.80 -0.05
C GLY A 43 -5.03 4.13 0.34
N ARG A 44 -5.12 4.53 1.62
CA ARG A 44 -4.64 5.83 2.09
C ARG A 44 -3.11 5.88 2.03
N GLY A 45 -2.59 6.90 1.37
CA GLY A 45 -1.16 7.16 1.29
C GLY A 45 -0.59 7.62 2.63
N GLU A 46 0.73 7.78 2.66
CA GLU A 46 1.46 8.14 3.87
C GLU A 46 1.38 9.63 4.21
N LYS A 47 1.73 9.98 5.46
CA LYS A 47 1.66 11.37 5.94
C LYS A 47 2.77 12.26 5.40
N THR A 48 3.89 11.68 4.98
CA THR A 48 5.04 12.43 4.47
C THR A 48 5.66 11.73 3.26
N PRO A 49 6.39 12.47 2.41
CA PRO A 49 7.17 11.89 1.31
C PRO A 49 8.10 10.77 1.77
N ALA A 50 8.85 11.02 2.84
CA ALA A 50 9.80 10.05 3.39
C ALA A 50 9.11 8.79 3.93
N ALA A 51 7.96 8.95 4.60
CA ALA A 51 7.18 7.80 5.07
C ALA A 51 6.65 6.96 3.90
N ALA A 52 6.25 7.58 2.78
CA ALA A 52 5.84 6.84 1.58
C ALA A 52 6.98 5.99 1.00
N ALA A 53 8.18 6.56 0.93
CA ALA A 53 9.37 5.86 0.46
C ALA A 53 9.82 4.75 1.44
N GLU A 54 9.72 4.98 2.74
CA GLU A 54 10.01 3.96 3.76
C GLU A 54 9.01 2.80 3.70
N ALA A 55 7.71 3.12 3.63
CA ALA A 55 6.65 2.12 3.49
C ALA A 55 6.81 1.30 2.20
N TYR A 56 7.27 1.91 1.10
CA TYR A 56 7.63 1.20 -0.12
C TYR A 56 8.77 0.20 0.13
N LEU A 57 9.87 0.63 0.75
CA LEU A 57 11.02 -0.24 1.03
C LEU A 57 10.63 -1.45 1.91
N LEU A 58 9.87 -1.20 2.98
CA LEU A 58 9.37 -2.26 3.86
C LEU A 58 8.45 -3.21 3.11
N ALA A 59 7.52 -2.70 2.31
CA ALA A 59 6.64 -3.55 1.53
C ALA A 59 7.40 -4.36 0.46
N VAL A 60 8.47 -3.84 -0.13
CA VAL A 60 9.30 -4.60 -1.08
C VAL A 60 10.06 -5.74 -0.40
N PHE A 61 10.81 -5.43 0.67
CA PHE A 61 11.80 -6.36 1.25
C PHE A 61 11.31 -7.13 2.48
N GLN A 62 10.23 -6.68 3.12
CA GLN A 62 9.62 -7.29 4.31
C GLN A 62 8.10 -7.46 4.11
N PRO A 63 7.67 -8.19 3.06
CA PRO A 63 6.25 -8.27 2.68
C PRO A 63 5.37 -8.98 3.72
N ASP A 64 5.93 -9.85 4.56
CA ASP A 64 5.17 -10.52 5.63
C ASP A 64 4.73 -9.53 6.72
N GLU A 65 5.55 -8.51 6.98
CA GLU A 65 5.26 -7.45 7.94
C GLU A 65 4.45 -6.31 7.31
N ASN A 66 4.61 -6.07 6.01
CA ASN A 66 4.01 -4.96 5.27
C ASN A 66 3.45 -5.42 3.90
N PRO A 67 2.34 -6.17 3.88
CA PRO A 67 1.88 -6.84 2.66
C PRO A 67 1.28 -5.90 1.62
N ASP A 68 0.69 -4.78 2.05
CA ASP A 68 -0.08 -3.92 1.15
C ASP A 68 0.78 -2.83 0.51
N ILE A 69 1.47 -3.17 -0.58
CA ILE A 69 2.20 -2.21 -1.39
C ILE A 69 1.28 -1.25 -2.16
N ASN A 70 -0.01 -1.56 -2.35
CA ASN A 70 -0.93 -0.69 -3.12
C ASN A 70 -1.04 0.71 -2.53
N ARG A 71 -1.03 0.82 -1.20
CA ARG A 71 -1.15 2.10 -0.50
C ARG A 71 0.04 3.03 -0.76
N CYS A 72 1.19 2.45 -1.10
CA CYS A 72 2.45 3.17 -1.28
C CYS A 72 2.66 3.64 -2.73
N LEU A 73 1.87 3.16 -3.71
CA LEU A 73 2.11 3.41 -5.13
C LEU A 73 1.12 4.41 -5.71
N CYS A 74 1.61 5.34 -6.52
CA CYS A 74 0.75 6.28 -7.24
C CYS A 74 -0.15 5.55 -8.25
N GLY A 75 -1.35 6.08 -8.45
CA GLY A 75 -2.36 5.49 -9.35
C GLY A 75 -1.94 5.47 -10.81
N ASP A 76 -1.34 6.56 -11.30
CA ASP A 76 -1.05 6.77 -12.73
C ASP A 76 0.02 5.82 -13.30
N ASN A 77 0.92 5.32 -12.45
CA ASN A 77 2.02 4.43 -12.84
C ASN A 77 2.01 3.09 -12.10
N ARG A 78 0.84 2.72 -11.55
CA ARG A 78 0.72 1.65 -10.57
C ARG A 78 1.16 0.29 -11.11
N ASP A 79 0.76 -0.07 -12.32
CA ASP A 79 1.04 -1.38 -12.91
C ASP A 79 2.54 -1.58 -13.21
N GLU A 80 3.22 -0.51 -13.61
CA GLU A 80 4.66 -0.49 -13.83
C GLU A 80 5.42 -0.69 -12.52
N LEU A 81 5.07 0.10 -11.50
CA LEU A 81 5.65 -0.01 -10.17
C LEU A 81 5.41 -1.40 -9.56
N PHE A 82 4.22 -1.97 -9.76
CA PHE A 82 3.94 -3.33 -9.35
C PHE A 82 4.84 -4.36 -10.01
N ARG A 83 5.13 -4.17 -11.31
CA ARG A 83 6.05 -5.06 -12.03
C ARG A 83 7.46 -4.95 -11.47
N GLN A 84 7.96 -3.72 -11.27
CA GLN A 84 9.27 -3.47 -10.67
C GLN A 84 9.38 -4.09 -9.27
N VAL A 85 8.37 -3.92 -8.42
CA VAL A 85 8.30 -4.55 -7.09
C VAL A 85 8.40 -6.07 -7.19
N ARG A 86 7.63 -6.69 -8.09
CA ARG A 86 7.68 -8.15 -8.30
C ARG A 86 9.05 -8.61 -8.80
N ASP A 87 9.66 -7.85 -9.69
CA ASP A 87 10.97 -8.17 -10.25
C ASP A 87 12.08 -8.04 -9.19
N LEU A 88 11.99 -7.04 -8.30
CA LEU A 88 12.88 -6.90 -7.15
C LEU A 88 12.73 -8.07 -6.17
N ARG A 89 11.49 -8.40 -5.79
CA ARG A 89 11.20 -9.55 -4.91
C ARG A 89 11.73 -10.86 -5.50
N LYS A 90 11.48 -11.09 -6.80
CA LYS A 90 11.98 -12.30 -7.48
C LYS A 90 13.51 -12.40 -7.49
N GLN A 91 14.21 -11.28 -7.68
CA GLN A 91 15.68 -11.26 -7.61
C GLN A 91 16.16 -11.67 -6.21
N VAL A 92 15.54 -11.12 -5.17
CA VAL A 92 15.83 -11.47 -3.77
C VAL A 92 15.53 -12.94 -3.51
N ASP A 93 14.32 -13.41 -3.82
CA ASP A 93 13.89 -14.80 -3.58
C ASP A 93 14.79 -15.83 -4.29
N SER A 94 15.33 -15.47 -5.45
CA SER A 94 16.23 -16.36 -6.21
C SER A 94 17.64 -16.50 -5.62
N GLN A 95 18.04 -15.58 -4.74
CA GLN A 95 19.41 -15.48 -4.22
C GLN A 95 19.49 -15.60 -2.69
N VAL A 96 18.38 -15.43 -1.98
CA VAL A 96 18.38 -15.27 -0.52
C VAL A 96 17.35 -16.20 0.13
N THR A 97 17.83 -17.10 0.97
CA THR A 97 17.00 -18.18 1.55
C THR A 97 16.33 -17.79 2.87
N PHE A 98 16.88 -16.85 3.64
CA PHE A 98 16.46 -16.65 5.05
C PHE A 98 16.00 -15.23 5.42
N GLY A 99 16.18 -14.23 4.55
CA GLY A 99 15.51 -12.95 4.70
C GLY A 99 16.36 -11.72 4.41
N VAL A 100 15.66 -10.59 4.27
CA VAL A 100 16.24 -9.28 3.98
C VAL A 100 15.90 -8.32 5.11
N ARG A 101 16.94 -7.63 5.61
CA ARG A 101 16.78 -6.49 6.50
C ARG A 101 17.10 -5.23 5.73
N VAL A 102 16.18 -4.28 5.74
CA VAL A 102 16.34 -2.96 5.15
C VAL A 102 16.52 -1.93 6.25
N GLU A 103 17.54 -1.08 6.13
CA GLU A 103 17.74 0.09 6.97
C GLU A 103 17.92 1.31 6.05
N ALA A 104 17.16 2.38 6.28
CA ALA A 104 17.24 3.60 5.48
C ALA A 104 17.60 4.80 6.36
N THR A 105 18.57 5.58 5.92
CA THR A 105 19.12 6.73 6.66
C THR A 105 19.32 7.93 5.73
N ASN A 106 19.66 9.10 6.30
CA ASN A 106 19.97 10.31 5.55
C ASN A 106 18.84 10.72 4.57
N TRP A 107 17.60 10.65 5.04
CA TRP A 107 16.42 11.08 4.30
C TRP A 107 16.53 12.55 3.94
N GLN A 108 16.39 12.85 2.64
CA GLN A 108 16.33 14.18 2.08
C GLN A 108 15.09 14.29 1.24
N THR A 109 14.40 15.42 1.32
CA THR A 109 13.22 15.70 0.49
C THR A 109 13.49 16.99 -0.26
N ASP A 110 13.55 16.88 -1.58
CA ASP A 110 13.70 17.99 -2.50
C ASP A 110 12.35 18.75 -2.61
N SER A 111 12.41 20.01 -3.06
CA SER A 111 11.22 20.87 -3.14
C SER A 111 10.17 20.40 -4.16
N ASP A 112 10.54 19.48 -5.05
CA ASP A 112 9.66 18.85 -6.04
C ASP A 112 8.98 17.58 -5.50
N GLY A 113 9.19 17.21 -4.23
CA GLY A 113 8.66 15.99 -3.63
C GLY A 113 9.50 14.75 -3.90
N THR A 114 10.66 14.88 -4.54
CA THR A 114 11.62 13.79 -4.68
C THR A 114 12.30 13.51 -3.34
N VAL A 115 12.23 12.28 -2.88
CA VAL A 115 12.89 11.80 -1.67
C VAL A 115 14.15 11.06 -2.06
N SER A 116 15.27 11.37 -1.41
CA SER A 116 16.51 10.61 -1.54
C SER A 116 16.89 10.03 -0.18
N ALA A 117 17.32 8.77 -0.15
CA ALA A 117 17.76 8.10 1.07
C ALA A 117 18.98 7.21 0.81
N MET A 118 19.81 7.02 1.84
CA MET A 118 20.84 5.99 1.83
C MET A 118 20.22 4.70 2.37
N VAL A 119 20.11 3.69 1.51
CA VAL A 119 19.47 2.41 1.81
C VAL A 119 20.54 1.33 1.96
N ASP A 120 20.64 0.80 3.17
CA ASP A 120 21.42 -0.38 3.52
C ASP A 120 20.53 -1.62 3.43
N LEU A 121 20.87 -2.54 2.52
CA LEU A 121 20.20 -3.84 2.42
C LEU A 121 21.14 -4.91 2.94
N ARG A 122 20.69 -5.65 3.96
CA ARG A 122 21.40 -6.80 4.52
C ARG A 122 20.66 -8.07 4.17
N PHE A 123 21.32 -8.92 3.40
CA PHE A 123 20.81 -10.22 2.98
C PHE A 123 21.41 -11.31 3.85
N THR A 124 20.56 -12.21 4.36
CA THR A 124 20.97 -13.38 5.12
C THR A 124 20.98 -14.60 4.20
N GLU A 125 22.18 -15.06 3.83
CA GLU A 125 22.38 -16.29 3.08
C GLU A 125 22.81 -17.41 4.03
N VAL A 126 22.28 -18.62 3.83
CA VAL A 126 22.74 -19.81 4.54
C VAL A 126 23.31 -20.76 3.51
N ASP A 127 24.60 -21.07 3.66
CA ASP A 127 25.27 -21.98 2.75
C ASP A 127 24.84 -23.44 3.01
N PRO A 128 25.17 -24.38 2.11
CA PRO A 128 24.83 -25.80 2.29
C PRO A 128 25.45 -26.46 3.53
N THR A 129 26.41 -25.81 4.18
CA THR A 129 27.06 -26.27 5.43
C THR A 129 26.38 -25.73 6.69
N GLY A 130 25.38 -24.85 6.51
CA GLY A 130 24.66 -24.19 7.60
C GLY A 130 25.33 -22.91 8.11
N SER A 131 26.37 -22.41 7.44
CA SER A 131 27.00 -21.14 7.81
C SER A 131 26.17 -19.96 7.31
N ILE A 132 25.98 -18.95 8.16
CA ILE A 132 25.22 -17.74 7.82
C ILE A 132 26.19 -16.66 7.33
N THR A 133 25.97 -16.15 6.12
CA THR A 133 26.69 -15.00 5.57
C THR A 133 25.75 -13.81 5.46
N PHE A 134 26.22 -12.64 5.90
CA PHE A 134 25.53 -11.37 5.71
C PHE A 134 26.22 -10.59 4.60
N THR A 135 25.46 -10.25 3.56
CA THR A 135 25.91 -9.31 2.52
C THR A 135 25.19 -7.99 2.74
N GLY A 136 25.95 -6.95 3.05
CA GLY A 136 25.44 -5.59 3.30
C GLY A 136 26.04 -4.61 2.30
N ALA A 137 25.22 -3.73 1.74
CA ALA A 137 25.69 -2.59 0.96
C ALA A 137 24.76 -1.39 1.15
N THR A 138 25.34 -0.20 1.28
CA THR A 138 24.58 1.05 1.42
C THR A 138 24.68 1.85 0.12
N HIS A 139 23.56 2.06 -0.56
CA HIS A 139 23.52 2.91 -1.76
C HIS A 139 22.38 3.90 -1.71
N ARG A 140 22.53 4.97 -2.50
CA ARG A 140 21.50 6.00 -2.60
C ARG A 140 20.34 5.50 -3.46
N TRP A 141 19.14 5.59 -2.92
CA TRP A 141 17.89 5.42 -3.64
C TRP A 141 17.19 6.76 -3.76
N ARG A 142 16.46 6.94 -4.86
CA ARG A 142 15.65 8.12 -5.11
C ARG A 142 14.23 7.71 -5.44
N PHE A 143 13.28 8.33 -4.76
CA PHE A 143 11.86 8.07 -4.86
C PHE A 143 11.18 9.36 -5.27
N GLN A 144 10.54 9.38 -6.44
CA GLN A 144 9.66 10.49 -6.78
C GLN A 144 8.34 10.25 -6.09
N THR A 145 7.94 11.17 -5.21
CA THR A 145 6.68 11.06 -4.49
C THR A 145 5.73 12.17 -4.87
N THR A 146 4.43 11.91 -4.75
CA THR A 146 3.39 12.88 -5.02
C THR A 146 2.32 12.75 -3.95
N GLU A 147 1.80 13.88 -3.49
CA GLU A 147 0.63 13.92 -2.63
C GLU A 147 -0.62 13.74 -3.49
N GLU A 148 -1.24 12.56 -3.41
CA GLU A 148 -2.52 12.31 -4.07
C GLU A 148 -3.67 12.87 -3.22
N GLY A 149 -4.60 13.58 -3.85
CA GLY A 149 -5.82 14.06 -3.21
C GLY A 149 -6.91 12.98 -3.10
N GLY A 150 -7.93 13.23 -2.27
CA GLY A 150 -9.13 12.39 -2.18
C GLY A 150 -9.15 11.44 -0.97
N LEU A 151 -10.13 10.53 -0.96
CA LEU A 151 -10.43 9.68 0.20
C LEU A 151 -9.29 8.69 0.52
N GLY A 152 -8.64 8.13 -0.50
CA GLY A 152 -7.40 7.33 -0.38
C GLY A 152 -6.13 8.14 -0.67
N GLY A 153 -6.18 9.46 -0.44
CA GLY A 153 -5.07 10.38 -0.67
C GLY A 153 -3.94 10.23 0.34
N GLY A 154 -2.88 11.01 0.14
CA GLY A 154 -1.64 10.99 0.91
C GLY A 154 -0.43 10.87 0.00
N TRP A 155 0.76 10.86 0.60
CA TRP A 155 2.01 10.73 -0.14
C TRP A 155 2.19 9.31 -0.64
N LYS A 156 2.52 9.19 -1.92
CA LYS A 156 2.77 7.91 -2.59
C LYS A 156 3.99 8.01 -3.50
N VAL A 157 4.58 6.85 -3.79
CA VAL A 157 5.74 6.69 -4.67
C VAL A 157 5.27 6.49 -6.11
N CYS A 158 5.70 7.36 -7.01
CA CYS A 158 5.32 7.32 -8.43
C CYS A 158 6.45 6.77 -9.32
N HIS A 159 7.68 6.88 -8.84
CA HIS A 159 8.86 6.37 -9.53
C HIS A 159 9.95 6.06 -8.51
N VAL A 160 10.74 5.02 -8.77
CA VAL A 160 11.88 4.63 -7.96
C VAL A 160 13.09 4.48 -8.87
N ASP A 161 14.10 5.32 -8.61
CA ASP A 161 15.43 5.19 -9.19
C ASP A 161 16.32 4.56 -8.12
N ALA A 162 16.59 3.28 -8.31
CA ALA A 162 17.36 2.44 -7.39
C ALA A 162 18.50 1.76 -8.15
N PRO A 163 19.68 1.59 -7.53
CA PRO A 163 20.72 0.76 -8.09
C PRO A 163 20.22 -0.68 -8.31
N PRO A 164 20.67 -1.36 -9.37
CA PRO A 164 20.28 -2.75 -9.62
C PRO A 164 20.70 -3.63 -8.44
N LEU A 165 19.83 -4.54 -7.99
CA LEU A 165 20.18 -5.45 -6.89
C LEU A 165 21.35 -6.35 -7.30
N CYS A 166 21.27 -6.97 -8.48
CA CYS A 166 22.38 -7.72 -9.05
C CYS A 166 23.58 -6.82 -9.38
N GLY A 167 24.78 -7.28 -9.01
CA GLY A 167 26.04 -6.58 -9.25
C GLY A 167 26.33 -5.44 -8.26
N THR A 168 25.32 -4.86 -7.62
CA THR A 168 25.50 -3.83 -6.58
C THR A 168 25.38 -4.42 -5.18
N TYR A 169 24.30 -5.16 -4.93
CA TYR A 169 23.92 -5.69 -3.61
C TYR A 169 24.11 -7.20 -3.52
N LEU A 170 23.79 -7.91 -4.59
CA LEU A 170 23.82 -9.36 -4.70
C LEU A 170 24.87 -9.80 -5.71
N ARG A 171 25.48 -10.96 -5.46
CA ARG A 171 26.38 -11.63 -6.42
C ARG A 171 25.56 -12.53 -7.35
N CYS A 172 24.87 -11.89 -8.28
CA CYS A 172 24.47 -12.45 -9.57
C CYS A 172 25.46 -11.95 -10.64
#